data_AF-A0A847MGS9-F1
#
_entry.id   AF-A0A847MGS9-F1
#
_cell.length_a   1.000
_cell.length_b   1.000
_cell.length_c   1.000
_cell.angle_alpha   90.00
_cell.angle_beta   90.00
_cell.angle_gamma   90.00
#
_symmetry.space_group_name_H-M   'P 1'
#
loop_
_entity.id
_entity.type
_entity.pdbx_description
1 polymer ?
#
loop_
_entity_poly.entity_id
_entity_poly.type
_entity_poly.pdbx_seq_one_letter_code
_entity_poly.pdbx_strand_id
1 'polypeptide(L)'
;MKKISIISLVFITMLFLVSFAALAQNEGELLQSALSSYQAGDLNASQEALEKARLLLWNKAPMKMINPVFTEGEAQSYGYYTKRLSNFFAADEKLFVYVEPKNYTIREESGAFHIYFTVDFNVYDTEGNFIGGQESFSDFRYVTASPVFEVFLVTTLNFDLEPGDYIVEIICRDKFSDKKASFKLPFKK
;
A
#
# COMPACT_ATOMS: atom_id res chain seq x y z
N MET A 1 -20.38 -30.35 -75.43
CA MET A 1 -19.51 -29.17 -75.59
C MET A 1 -19.77 -28.18 -74.46
N LYS A 2 -18.71 -27.78 -73.74
CA LYS A 2 -18.55 -26.62 -72.82
C LYS A 2 -19.35 -26.62 -71.51
N LYS A 3 -18.81 -26.26 -70.33
CA LYS A 3 -17.44 -26.04 -69.80
C LYS A 3 -17.59 -26.02 -68.26
N ILE A 4 -16.66 -26.65 -67.54
CA ILE A 4 -16.50 -26.59 -66.09
C ILE A 4 -16.05 -25.18 -65.68
N SER A 5 -16.55 -24.65 -64.56
CA SER A 5 -15.80 -23.70 -63.73
C SER A 5 -16.23 -23.78 -62.27
N ILE A 6 -15.56 -24.66 -61.52
CA ILE A 6 -15.40 -24.59 -60.07
C ILE A 6 -14.37 -23.49 -59.82
N ILE A 7 -14.79 -22.31 -59.34
CA ILE A 7 -13.93 -21.29 -58.69
C ILE A 7 -14.88 -20.31 -57.97
N SER A 8 -14.49 -19.90 -56.76
CA SER A 8 -15.18 -19.02 -55.80
C SER A 8 -15.87 -19.75 -54.63
N LEU A 9 -15.24 -20.82 -54.15
CA LEU A 9 -15.16 -21.09 -52.72
C LEU A 9 -13.93 -20.34 -52.21
N VAL A 10 -14.02 -19.69 -51.05
CA VAL A 10 -13.01 -18.79 -50.42
C VAL A 10 -13.13 -17.33 -50.85
N PHE A 11 -14.18 -16.66 -50.38
CA PHE A 11 -14.14 -15.21 -50.15
C PHE A 11 -14.57 -14.92 -48.70
N ILE A 12 -13.56 -14.89 -47.83
CA ILE A 12 -13.45 -13.98 -46.69
C ILE A 12 -14.47 -14.19 -45.56
N THR A 13 -14.35 -15.33 -44.89
CA THR A 13 -14.49 -15.40 -43.42
C THR A 13 -13.32 -14.65 -42.78
N MET A 14 -13.39 -13.32 -42.72
CA MET A 14 -12.45 -12.49 -41.96
C MET A 14 -13.15 -11.24 -41.44
N LEU A 15 -14.30 -11.41 -40.76
CA LEU A 15 -14.78 -10.37 -39.85
C LEU A 15 -14.09 -10.62 -38.50
N PHE A 16 -12.92 -10.00 -38.38
CA PHE A 16 -12.26 -9.56 -37.16
C PHE A 16 -12.78 -10.19 -35.85
N LEU A 17 -12.09 -11.25 -35.43
CA LEU A 17 -11.74 -11.39 -34.02
C LEU A 17 -10.88 -10.16 -33.65
N VAL A 18 -11.52 -9.03 -33.33
CA VAL A 18 -10.85 -8.02 -32.51
C VAL A 18 -10.78 -8.65 -31.13
N SER A 19 -9.77 -9.49 -30.92
CA SER A 19 -9.36 -9.86 -29.59
C SER A 19 -9.03 -8.54 -28.89
N PHE A 20 -9.92 -8.08 -28.02
CA PHE A 20 -9.61 -7.13 -26.97
C PHE A 20 -8.60 -7.79 -26.04
N ALA A 21 -7.38 -7.97 -26.52
CA ALA A 21 -6.25 -7.89 -25.63
C ALA A 21 -6.24 -6.42 -25.21
N ALA A 22 -6.87 -6.11 -24.08
CA ALA A 22 -6.48 -4.95 -23.31
C ALA A 22 -4.97 -5.14 -23.09
N LEU A 23 -4.17 -4.52 -23.95
CA LEU A 23 -2.72 -4.51 -23.78
C LEU A 23 -2.53 -3.94 -22.39
N ALA A 24 -1.90 -4.71 -21.50
CA ALA A 24 -1.50 -4.21 -20.21
C ALA A 24 -0.56 -3.04 -20.49
N GLN A 25 -1.09 -1.81 -20.42
CA GLN A 25 -0.31 -0.61 -20.65
C GLN A 25 0.77 -0.54 -19.58
N ASN A 26 2.02 -0.36 -20.00
CA ASN A 26 3.10 -0.15 -19.05
C ASN A 26 3.06 1.29 -18.52
N GLU A 27 3.81 1.57 -17.45
CA GLU A 27 3.80 2.88 -16.80
C GLU A 27 4.19 4.02 -17.75
N GLY A 28 5.15 3.78 -18.66
CA GLY A 28 5.60 4.77 -19.62
C GLY A 28 4.49 5.20 -20.59
N GLU A 29 3.71 4.23 -21.09
CA GLU A 29 2.57 4.49 -21.97
C GLU A 29 1.46 5.27 -21.25
N LEU A 30 1.15 4.92 -20.00
CA LEU A 30 0.16 5.63 -19.19
C LEU A 30 0.58 7.08 -18.91
N LEU A 31 1.85 7.30 -18.56
CA LEU A 31 2.38 8.64 -18.34
C LEU A 31 2.35 9.48 -19.63
N GLN A 32 2.67 8.88 -20.79
CA GLN A 32 2.58 9.56 -22.07
C GLN A 32 1.13 9.88 -22.45
N SER A 33 0.20 8.96 -22.20
CA SER A 33 -1.24 9.17 -22.42
C SER A 33 -1.80 10.29 -21.54
N ALA A 34 -1.39 10.34 -20.27
CA ALA A 34 -1.75 11.42 -19.36
C ALA A 34 -1.29 12.79 -19.89
N LEU A 35 -0.02 12.87 -20.36
CA LEU A 35 0.54 14.10 -20.90
C LEU A 35 -0.17 14.55 -22.19
N SER A 36 -0.43 13.63 -23.11
CA SER A 36 -1.13 13.94 -24.37
C SER A 36 -2.56 14.43 -24.10
N SER A 37 -3.28 13.81 -23.16
CA SER A 37 -4.64 14.23 -22.78
C SER A 37 -4.65 15.60 -22.12
N TYR A 38 -3.68 15.87 -21.24
CA TYR A 38 -3.48 17.19 -20.64
C TYR A 38 -3.24 18.28 -21.69
N GLN A 39 -2.37 18.02 -22.66
CA GLN A 39 -2.07 18.96 -23.76
C GLN A 39 -3.29 19.21 -24.66
N ALA A 40 -4.18 18.23 -24.81
CA ALA A 40 -5.42 18.36 -25.55
C ALA A 40 -6.56 19.04 -24.74
N GLY A 41 -6.34 19.32 -23.45
CA GLY A 41 -7.34 19.91 -22.55
C GLY A 41 -8.34 18.91 -21.97
N ASP A 42 -8.18 17.61 -22.23
CA ASP A 42 -9.00 16.56 -21.62
C ASP A 42 -8.42 16.17 -20.25
N LEU A 43 -8.78 16.96 -19.24
CA LEU A 43 -8.29 16.78 -17.88
C LEU A 43 -8.78 15.48 -17.23
N ASN A 44 -9.97 15.00 -17.59
CA ASN A 44 -10.52 13.77 -17.02
C ASN A 44 -9.76 12.54 -17.54
N ALA A 45 -9.53 12.46 -18.85
CA ALA A 45 -8.71 11.39 -19.43
C ALA A 45 -7.27 11.44 -18.88
N SER A 46 -6.72 12.65 -18.68
CA SER A 46 -5.40 12.81 -18.07
C SER A 46 -5.34 12.23 -16.65
N GLN A 47 -6.32 12.57 -15.79
CA GLN A 47 -6.39 12.05 -14.43
C GLN A 47 -6.56 10.53 -14.40
N GLU A 48 -7.40 9.96 -15.26
CA GLU A 48 -7.59 8.51 -15.34
C GLU A 48 -6.28 7.78 -15.66
N ALA A 49 -5.51 8.30 -16.62
CA ALA A 49 -4.20 7.74 -16.98
C ALA A 49 -3.19 7.88 -15.83
N LEU A 50 -3.21 9.00 -15.09
CA LEU A 50 -2.35 9.21 -13.92
C LEU A 50 -2.69 8.26 -12.76
N GLU A 51 -3.96 8.01 -12.47
CA GLU A 51 -4.34 7.10 -11.39
C GLU A 51 -3.94 5.64 -11.71
N LYS A 52 -4.07 5.23 -12.98
CA LYS A 52 -3.55 3.92 -13.44
C LYS A 52 -2.02 3.85 -13.29
N ALA A 53 -1.31 4.89 -13.72
CA ALA A 53 0.15 4.95 -13.56
C ALA A 53 0.56 4.92 -12.08
N ARG A 54 -0.15 5.67 -11.22
CA ARG A 54 0.06 5.71 -9.78
C ARG A 54 -0.06 4.33 -9.16
N LEU A 55 -1.11 3.57 -9.48
CA LEU A 55 -1.31 2.21 -8.97
C LEU A 55 -0.15 1.29 -9.33
N LEU A 56 0.28 1.30 -10.59
CA LEU A 56 1.41 0.48 -11.05
C LEU A 56 2.72 0.86 -10.36
N LEU A 57 3.04 2.15 -10.32
CA LEU A 57 4.25 2.67 -9.67
C LEU A 57 4.24 2.38 -8.16
N TRP A 58 3.09 2.54 -7.51
CA TRP A 58 2.89 2.24 -6.09
C TRP A 58 3.18 0.76 -5.77
N ASN A 59 2.63 -0.14 -6.59
CA ASN A 59 2.84 -1.58 -6.45
C ASN A 59 4.28 -2.01 -6.78
N LYS A 60 5.05 -1.25 -7.57
CA LYS A 60 6.47 -1.53 -7.83
C LYS A 60 7.43 -0.90 -6.82
N ALA A 61 7.09 0.26 -6.27
CA ALA A 61 7.98 0.99 -5.39
C ALA A 61 8.25 0.26 -4.07
N PRO A 62 9.43 0.44 -3.46
CA PRO A 62 9.71 -0.10 -2.13
C PRO A 62 8.71 0.43 -1.10
N MET A 63 8.23 -0.46 -0.24
CA MET A 63 7.38 -0.10 0.89
C MET A 63 8.16 0.81 1.84
N LYS A 64 7.46 1.80 2.41
CA LYS A 64 8.03 2.69 3.43
C LYS A 64 6.98 3.05 4.47
N MET A 65 7.43 3.36 5.67
CA MET A 65 6.61 3.87 6.76
C MET A 65 6.87 5.37 6.89
N ILE A 66 5.84 6.20 6.76
CA ILE A 66 5.97 7.66 6.89
C ILE A 66 5.18 8.16 8.09
N ASN A 67 5.60 9.31 8.62
CA ASN A 67 4.97 9.98 9.77
C ASN A 67 4.84 9.10 11.04
N PRO A 68 5.84 8.26 11.43
CA PRO A 68 5.75 7.49 12.66
C PRO A 68 5.78 8.41 13.87
N VAL A 69 4.81 8.27 14.78
CA VAL A 69 4.70 9.16 15.94
C VAL A 69 3.89 8.53 17.07
N PHE A 70 4.19 8.92 18.31
CA PHE A 70 3.30 8.67 19.43
C PHE A 70 2.14 9.68 19.46
N THR A 71 0.95 9.21 19.83
CA THR A 71 -0.26 10.03 19.91
C THR A 71 -0.83 10.05 21.33
N GLU A 72 -1.61 11.09 21.67
CA GLU A 72 -2.24 11.21 23.00
C GLU A 72 -3.37 10.19 23.22
N GLY A 73 -3.81 9.53 22.15
CA GLY A 73 -4.86 8.51 22.13
C GLY A 73 -4.85 7.79 20.77
N GLU A 74 -5.86 6.97 20.52
CA GLU A 74 -6.02 6.31 19.21
C GLU A 74 -6.29 7.34 18.11
N ALA A 75 -5.54 7.25 17.01
CA ALA A 75 -5.79 8.07 15.83
C ALA A 75 -7.14 7.70 15.19
N GLN A 76 -7.86 8.70 14.71
CA GLN A 76 -9.24 8.53 14.27
C GLN A 76 -9.36 8.33 12.76
N SER A 77 -8.43 8.91 11.98
CA SER A 77 -8.36 8.70 10.54
C SER A 77 -6.97 9.04 10.01
N TYR A 78 -6.76 8.79 8.72
CA TYR A 78 -5.52 9.14 8.02
C TYR A 78 -5.23 10.64 8.16
N GLY A 79 -4.08 10.96 8.72
CA GLY A 79 -3.61 12.34 8.96
C GLY A 79 -4.32 13.06 10.10
N TYR A 80 -5.22 12.39 10.85
CA TYR A 80 -6.01 13.00 11.92
C TYR A 80 -5.74 12.32 13.27
N TYR A 81 -4.81 12.94 14.01
CA TYR A 81 -4.37 12.50 15.32
C TYR A 81 -3.79 13.69 16.11
N THR A 82 -3.80 13.58 17.43
CA THR A 82 -3.07 14.51 18.30
C THR A 82 -1.70 13.92 18.62
N LYS A 83 -0.65 14.55 18.08
CA LYS A 83 0.74 14.15 18.37
C LYS A 83 1.02 14.34 19.86
N ARG A 84 1.55 13.29 20.49
CA ARG A 84 2.07 13.37 21.85
C ARG A 84 3.34 14.21 21.88
N LEU A 85 3.42 15.15 22.82
CA LEU A 85 4.57 16.06 22.94
C LEU A 85 5.77 15.44 23.66
N SER A 86 5.52 14.43 24.50
CA SER A 86 6.54 13.72 25.28
C SER A 86 6.65 12.26 24.84
N ASN A 87 7.82 11.67 24.99
CA ASN A 87 8.04 10.23 24.86
C ASN A 87 8.18 9.52 26.21
N PHE A 88 7.87 10.20 27.32
CA PHE A 88 7.74 9.60 28.64
C PHE A 88 6.34 9.00 28.81
N PHE A 89 6.29 7.78 29.32
CA PHE A 89 5.07 7.03 29.59
C PHE A 89 5.14 6.50 31.02
N ALA A 90 4.06 6.62 31.79
CA ALA A 90 4.00 5.97 33.10
C ALA A 90 4.05 4.43 32.97
N ALA A 91 4.34 3.73 34.08
CA ALA A 91 4.48 2.28 34.13
C ALA A 91 3.33 1.54 33.43
N ASP A 92 2.08 1.91 33.72
CA ASP A 92 0.88 1.29 33.12
C ASP A 92 0.28 2.08 31.93
N GLU A 93 0.97 3.14 31.47
CA GLU A 93 0.47 3.97 30.38
C GLU A 93 0.65 3.25 29.03
N LYS A 94 -0.44 3.24 28.25
CA LYS A 94 -0.45 2.71 26.89
C LYS A 94 0.30 3.64 25.94
N LEU A 95 1.03 3.05 25.01
CA LEU A 95 1.67 3.75 23.92
C LEU A 95 0.78 3.63 22.69
N PHE A 96 0.20 4.75 22.26
CA PHE A 96 -0.50 4.84 20.98
C PHE A 96 0.49 5.27 19.90
N VAL A 97 0.62 4.46 18.86
CA VAL A 97 1.52 4.70 17.73
C VAL A 97 0.69 4.87 16.46
N TYR A 98 0.96 5.96 15.75
CA TYR A 98 0.42 6.24 14.43
C TYR A 98 1.52 6.17 13.37
N VAL A 99 1.19 5.61 12.21
CA VAL A 99 2.10 5.58 11.05
C VAL A 99 1.33 5.35 9.75
N GLU A 100 1.87 5.83 8.64
CA GLU A 100 1.27 5.72 7.31
C GLU A 100 2.14 4.81 6.42
N PRO A 101 1.74 3.55 6.18
CA PRO A 101 2.41 2.72 5.19
C PRO A 101 2.19 3.29 3.78
N LYS A 102 3.24 3.27 2.97
CA LYS A 102 3.22 3.67 1.55
C LYS A 102 3.78 2.55 0.68
N ASN A 103 3.34 2.52 -0.57
CA ASN A 103 3.79 1.57 -1.60
C ASN A 103 3.60 0.10 -1.23
N TYR A 104 2.55 -0.19 -0.45
CA TYR A 104 2.09 -1.55 -0.23
C TYR A 104 1.41 -2.13 -1.47
N THR A 105 1.27 -3.45 -1.54
CA THR A 105 0.54 -4.11 -2.61
C THR A 105 -0.97 -3.88 -2.46
N ILE A 106 -1.53 -3.25 -3.48
CA ILE A 106 -2.96 -3.20 -3.75
C ILE A 106 -3.25 -4.25 -4.82
N ARG A 107 -3.89 -5.35 -4.43
CA ARG A 107 -4.21 -6.47 -5.32
C ARG A 107 -5.65 -6.36 -5.80
N GLU A 108 -5.85 -6.27 -7.10
CA GLU A 108 -7.19 -6.40 -7.70
C GLU A 108 -7.58 -7.89 -7.79
N GLU A 109 -8.75 -8.23 -7.28
CA GLU A 109 -9.28 -9.60 -7.29
C GLU A 109 -10.81 -9.54 -7.31
N SER A 110 -11.44 -10.24 -8.25
CA SER A 110 -12.91 -10.32 -8.36
C SER A 110 -13.64 -8.97 -8.39
N GLY A 111 -13.03 -7.94 -8.98
CA GLY A 111 -13.61 -6.59 -9.08
C GLY A 111 -13.51 -5.75 -7.79
N ALA A 112 -12.73 -6.18 -6.81
CA ALA A 112 -12.39 -5.42 -5.62
C ALA A 112 -10.87 -5.27 -5.47
N PHE A 113 -10.45 -4.29 -4.67
CA PHE A 113 -9.05 -4.04 -4.35
C PHE A 113 -8.77 -4.46 -2.91
N HIS A 114 -7.76 -5.30 -2.75
CA HIS A 114 -7.38 -5.90 -1.48
C HIS A 114 -6.04 -5.33 -1.01
N ILE A 115 -5.99 -5.02 0.28
CA ILE A 115 -4.77 -4.61 0.98
C ILE A 115 -4.68 -5.46 2.25
N TYR A 116 -3.52 -6.02 2.55
CA TYR A 116 -3.32 -6.82 3.75
C TYR A 116 -1.92 -6.66 4.34
N PHE A 117 -1.86 -6.23 5.60
CA PHE A 117 -0.66 -6.14 6.41
C PHE A 117 -0.72 -7.07 7.62
N THR A 118 0.46 -7.50 8.04
CA THR A 118 0.69 -7.97 9.40
C THR A 118 1.78 -7.11 10.04
N VAL A 119 1.65 -6.83 11.32
CA VAL A 119 2.55 -5.94 12.05
C VAL A 119 3.16 -6.67 13.24
N ASP A 120 4.45 -6.43 13.46
CA ASP A 120 5.21 -6.89 14.61
C ASP A 120 5.69 -5.71 15.44
N PHE A 121 6.09 -6.00 16.67
CA PHE A 121 6.94 -5.09 17.43
C PHE A 121 8.11 -5.83 18.07
N ASN A 122 9.22 -5.11 18.21
CA ASN A 122 10.36 -5.48 19.04
C ASN A 122 10.70 -4.32 19.96
N VAL A 123 11.20 -4.62 21.16
CA VAL A 123 11.67 -3.65 22.14
C VAL A 123 13.13 -3.91 22.43
N TYR A 124 13.91 -2.84 22.45
CA TYR A 124 15.33 -2.83 22.74
C TYR A 124 15.64 -1.82 23.85
N ASP A 125 16.71 -2.05 24.61
CA ASP A 125 17.31 -0.99 25.41
C ASP A 125 18.15 -0.03 24.52
N THR A 126 18.78 0.96 25.15
CA THR A 126 19.62 1.95 24.45
C THR A 126 20.96 1.42 23.97
N GLU A 127 21.41 0.26 24.48
CA GLU A 127 22.61 -0.44 24.03
C GLU A 127 22.31 -1.33 22.81
N GLY A 128 21.03 -1.54 22.50
CA GLY A 128 20.56 -2.37 21.40
C GLY A 128 20.30 -3.82 21.78
N ASN A 129 20.31 -4.16 23.07
CA ASN A 129 19.95 -5.49 23.54
C ASN A 129 18.45 -5.70 23.37
N PHE A 130 18.07 -6.88 22.86
CA PHE A 130 16.67 -7.25 22.70
C PHE A 130 16.04 -7.57 24.05
N ILE A 131 14.95 -6.88 24.37
CA ILE A 131 14.19 -7.07 25.62
C ILE A 131 13.01 -8.01 25.40
N GLY A 132 12.32 -7.87 24.27
CA GLY A 132 11.15 -8.67 23.94
C GLY A 132 10.47 -8.19 22.67
N GLY A 133 9.49 -8.95 22.20
CA GLY A 133 8.77 -8.64 20.97
C GLY A 133 7.67 -9.64 20.70
N GLN A 134 6.83 -9.33 19.73
CA GLN A 134 5.76 -10.20 19.27
C GLN A 134 5.62 -10.09 17.76
N GLU A 135 5.69 -11.25 17.10
CA GLU A 135 5.36 -11.36 15.68
C GLU A 135 3.85 -11.45 15.49
N SER A 136 3.37 -10.91 14.37
CA SER A 136 1.97 -10.91 13.94
C SER A 136 1.04 -10.42 15.07
N PHE A 137 1.44 -9.35 15.75
CA PHE A 137 0.67 -8.80 16.87
C PHE A 137 -0.67 -8.20 16.40
N SER A 138 -0.72 -7.69 15.17
CA SER A 138 -1.93 -7.12 14.58
C SER A 138 -1.95 -7.30 13.06
N ASP A 139 -3.15 -7.47 12.54
CA ASP A 139 -3.45 -7.66 11.13
C ASP A 139 -4.41 -6.57 10.65
N PHE A 140 -4.15 -6.02 9.46
CA PHE A 140 -4.97 -4.97 8.84
C PHE A 140 -5.39 -5.41 7.45
N ARG A 141 -6.70 -5.59 7.24
CA ARG A 141 -7.25 -6.04 5.96
C ARG A 141 -8.29 -5.06 5.44
N TYR A 142 -8.11 -4.61 4.21
CA TYR A 142 -9.05 -3.75 3.51
C TYR A 142 -9.53 -4.42 2.23
N VAL A 143 -10.83 -4.26 1.95
CA VAL A 143 -11.46 -4.64 0.68
C VAL A 143 -12.24 -3.42 0.21
N THR A 144 -11.83 -2.85 -0.91
CA THR A 144 -12.33 -1.56 -1.39
C THR A 144 -12.81 -1.66 -2.84
N ALA A 145 -13.76 -0.81 -3.23
CA ALA A 145 -14.29 -0.77 -4.59
C ALA A 145 -13.34 -0.09 -5.60
N SER A 146 -12.39 0.69 -5.10
CA SER A 146 -11.33 1.37 -5.87
C SER A 146 -10.00 1.27 -5.12
N PRO A 147 -8.84 1.51 -5.77
CA PRO A 147 -7.57 1.62 -5.07
C PRO A 147 -7.64 2.70 -3.98
N VAL A 148 -7.07 2.40 -2.81
CA VAL A 148 -6.91 3.33 -1.69
C VAL A 148 -5.43 3.41 -1.37
N PHE A 149 -4.92 4.63 -1.19
CA PHE A 149 -3.50 4.90 -0.95
C PHE A 149 -3.24 5.57 0.42
N GLU A 150 -4.32 5.98 1.08
CA GLU A 150 -4.36 6.67 2.36
C GLU A 150 -4.79 5.66 3.44
N VAL A 151 -3.86 4.77 3.79
CA VAL A 151 -4.01 3.83 4.92
C VAL A 151 -3.07 4.25 6.05
N PHE A 152 -3.53 4.05 7.28
CA PHE A 152 -2.77 4.31 8.50
C PHE A 152 -2.87 3.07 9.40
N LEU A 153 -1.83 2.85 10.22
CA LEU A 153 -1.83 1.83 11.26
C LEU A 153 -1.96 2.53 12.61
N VAL A 154 -2.89 2.03 13.43
CA VAL A 154 -3.01 2.41 14.83
C VAL A 154 -2.60 1.22 15.66
N THR A 155 -1.53 1.39 16.43
CA THR A 155 -0.96 0.34 17.25
C THR A 155 -0.99 0.80 18.70
N THR A 156 -1.67 0.02 19.55
CA THR A 156 -1.75 0.28 20.99
C THR A 156 -0.89 -0.76 21.71
N LEU A 157 0.17 -0.31 22.37
CA LEU A 157 1.12 -1.17 23.07
C LEU A 157 1.05 -0.89 24.57
N ASN A 158 1.32 -1.92 25.35
CA ASN A 158 1.56 -1.79 26.78
C ASN A 158 2.73 -2.68 27.16
N PHE A 159 3.64 -2.15 27.96
CA PHE A 159 4.85 -2.83 28.36
C PHE A 159 5.01 -2.75 29.87
N ASP A 160 5.21 -3.91 30.49
CA ASP A 160 5.64 -4.05 31.87
C ASP A 160 7.17 -4.04 31.89
N LEU A 161 7.76 -2.86 32.10
CA LEU A 161 9.19 -2.61 32.05
C LEU A 161 9.59 -1.77 33.26
N GLU A 162 10.80 -2.00 33.75
CA GLU A 162 11.42 -1.13 34.75
C GLU A 162 11.61 0.31 34.21
N PRO A 163 11.76 1.31 35.08
CA PRO A 163 12.06 2.67 34.67
C PRO A 163 13.35 2.73 33.84
N GLY A 164 13.30 3.39 32.68
CA GLY A 164 14.42 3.38 31.74
C GLY A 164 14.11 3.93 30.35
N ASP A 165 15.16 3.97 29.53
CA ASP A 165 15.10 4.41 28.14
C ASP A 165 15.07 3.18 27.22
N TYR A 166 14.13 3.18 26.27
CA TYR A 166 13.86 2.05 25.39
C TYR A 166 13.61 2.50 23.95
N ILE A 167 13.70 1.56 23.02
CA ILE A 167 13.36 1.75 21.62
C ILE A 167 12.34 0.68 21.23
N VAL A 168 11.17 1.10 20.76
CA VAL A 168 10.24 0.19 20.09
C VAL A 168 10.48 0.25 18.59
N GLU A 169 10.70 -0.90 17.96
CA GLU A 169 10.67 -1.08 16.52
C GLU A 169 9.33 -1.67 16.11
N ILE A 170 8.67 -1.04 15.15
CA ILE A 170 7.46 -1.56 14.51
C ILE A 170 7.82 -2.02 13.11
N ILE A 171 7.45 -3.25 12.77
CA ILE A 171 7.75 -3.86 11.47
C ILE A 171 6.41 -4.17 10.80
N CYS A 172 6.17 -3.60 9.63
CA CYS A 172 5.00 -3.90 8.82
C CYS A 172 5.42 -4.79 7.65
N ARG A 173 4.72 -5.92 7.49
CA ARG A 173 4.89 -6.84 6.36
C ARG A 173 3.63 -6.87 5.51
N ASP A 174 3.84 -6.72 4.22
CA ASP A 174 2.82 -6.96 3.21
C ASP A 174 2.51 -8.46 3.11
N LYS A 175 1.24 -8.83 3.00
CA LYS A 175 0.81 -10.24 2.87
C LYS A 175 0.59 -10.68 1.43
N PHE A 176 0.67 -9.76 0.47
CA PHE A 176 0.57 -10.03 -0.96
C PHE A 176 1.89 -9.85 -1.72
N SER A 177 2.98 -9.52 -1.02
CA SER A 177 4.33 -9.47 -1.58
C SER A 177 5.38 -9.67 -0.49
N ASP A 178 6.66 -9.74 -0.86
CA ASP A 178 7.79 -9.79 0.09
C ASP A 178 8.15 -8.42 0.68
N LYS A 179 7.34 -7.38 0.41
CA LYS A 179 7.60 -6.03 0.89
C LYS A 179 7.46 -5.97 2.41
N LYS A 180 8.38 -5.23 3.01
CA LYS A 180 8.33 -4.87 4.43
C LYS A 180 8.99 -3.52 4.65
N ALA A 181 8.58 -2.84 5.69
CA ALA A 181 9.23 -1.63 6.17
C ALA A 181 9.12 -1.56 7.69
N SER A 182 10.11 -0.96 8.34
CA SER A 182 10.10 -0.75 9.79
C SER A 182 10.47 0.69 10.13
N PHE A 183 10.18 1.07 11.37
CA PHE A 183 10.63 2.31 11.98
C PHE A 183 10.85 2.09 13.47
N LYS A 184 11.62 2.98 14.09
CA LYS A 184 11.95 2.96 15.51
C LYS A 184 11.46 4.23 16.18
N LEU A 185 10.87 4.10 17.37
CA LEU A 185 10.49 5.21 18.23
C LEU A 185 11.13 5.04 19.61
N PRO A 186 11.93 6.01 20.08
CA PRO A 186 12.46 6.00 21.43
C PRO A 186 11.38 6.41 22.43
N PHE A 187 11.24 5.68 23.54
CA PHE A 187 10.33 6.00 24.64
C PHE A 187 11.00 5.81 26.00
N LYS A 188 10.41 6.38 27.04
CA LYS A 188 10.87 6.27 28.43
C LYS A 188 9.76 5.71 29.30
N LYS A 189 10.12 4.84 30.23
CA LYS A 189 9.28 4.35 31.34
C LYS A 189 9.75 4.95 32.66
#